data_AF-A0A537TVE5-F1
#
_entry.id   AF-A0A537TVE5-F1
#
_cell.length_a   1.000
_cell.length_b   1.000
_cell.length_c   1.000
_cell.angle_alpha   90.00
_cell.angle_beta   90.00
_cell.angle_gamma   90.00
#
_symmetry.space_group_name_H-M   'P 1'
#
loop_
_entity.id
_entity.type
_entity.pdbx_description
1 polymer ?
#
loop_
_entity_poly.entity_id
_entity_poly.type
_entity_poly.pdbx_seq_one_letter_code
_entity_poly.pdbx_strand_id
1 'polypeptide(L)'
;MLAARRGWRGHFGQGQGWGGRHGMGGNMMRAGRMLAQGDLRLIALALIAEQPRHGYEIIKVLEEKTAGWYSPSPGIVYPTLTYLEEAGYVTAAAEGAKKLYTITDEGRAYIDANRDFVEAVLERLAAIGEKVARMRRRFGEDDERRAMPPLVRAALGNLREVAAKRLDADAEAEAKVVEVLARAAAELKKA
;
A
#
# COMPACT_ATOMS: atom_id res chain seq x y z
N MET A 1 29.45 -13.42 51.00
CA MET A 1 28.28 -12.62 50.56
C MET A 1 28.79 -11.34 49.91
N LEU A 2 28.92 -11.34 48.59
CA LEU A 2 29.56 -10.26 47.82
C LEU A 2 28.58 -9.60 46.85
N ALA A 3 28.67 -8.27 46.85
CA ALA A 3 28.42 -7.32 45.76
C ALA A 3 26.98 -6.96 45.36
N ALA A 4 26.66 -5.70 45.69
CA ALA A 4 25.64 -4.85 45.10
C ALA A 4 25.77 -4.75 43.57
N ARG A 5 24.62 -4.70 42.88
CA ARG A 5 24.51 -4.13 41.53
C ARG A 5 23.33 -3.18 41.41
N ARG A 6 23.68 -1.99 40.92
CA ARG A 6 22.88 -0.79 40.71
C ARG A 6 21.78 -1.03 39.69
N GLY A 7 20.59 -0.52 40.00
CA GLY A 7 19.55 -0.28 39.00
C GLY A 7 20.02 0.78 38.01
N TRP A 8 19.91 0.46 36.73
CA TRP A 8 20.03 1.42 35.64
C TRP A 8 18.62 1.71 35.11
N ARG A 9 18.09 2.85 35.54
CA ARG A 9 17.08 3.60 34.78
C ARG A 9 17.80 4.25 33.59
N GLY A 10 17.56 3.74 32.40
CA GLY A 10 17.92 4.38 31.14
C GLY A 10 16.71 5.12 30.57
N HIS A 11 16.86 6.43 30.42
CA HIS A 11 15.93 7.36 29.77
C HIS A 11 15.42 6.85 28.42
N PHE A 12 14.10 6.83 28.23
CA PHE A 12 13.50 6.87 26.89
C PHE A 12 13.71 8.28 26.32
N GLY A 13 14.76 8.42 25.52
CA GLY A 13 15.06 9.61 24.75
C GLY A 13 13.98 9.84 23.68
N GLN A 14 13.52 11.08 23.63
CA GLN A 14 12.72 11.65 22.55
C GLN A 14 13.40 11.42 21.20
N GLY A 15 12.77 10.61 20.34
CA GLY A 15 13.14 10.42 18.94
C GLY A 15 12.15 11.15 18.03
N GLN A 16 12.43 12.43 17.80
CA GLN A 16 12.05 13.29 16.68
C GLN A 16 10.99 12.75 15.70
N GLY A 17 9.84 13.42 15.70
CA GLY A 17 8.82 13.29 14.67
C GLY A 17 9.36 13.72 13.31
N TRP A 18 9.31 12.80 12.36
CA TRP A 18 9.39 13.10 10.93
C TRP A 18 7.98 13.29 10.41
N GLY A 19 7.64 14.55 10.14
CA GLY A 19 6.48 14.91 9.36
C GLY A 19 6.60 14.37 7.93
N GLY A 20 5.48 13.89 7.40
CA GLY A 20 5.37 13.48 6.01
C GLY A 20 4.05 12.77 5.74
N ARG A 21 3.12 13.48 5.10
CA ARG A 21 2.00 12.93 4.31
C ARG A 21 0.88 12.16 5.06
N HIS A 22 0.16 12.85 5.95
CA HIS A 22 -1.21 12.43 6.27
C HIS A 22 -2.13 12.78 5.09
N GLY A 23 -2.39 11.82 4.21
CA GLY A 23 -3.29 12.04 3.08
C GLY A 23 -3.65 10.86 2.17
N MET A 24 -3.26 9.61 2.45
CA MET A 24 -3.77 8.42 1.71
C MET A 24 -3.80 7.12 2.57
N GLY A 25 -3.68 7.22 3.90
CA GLY A 25 -3.53 6.03 4.77
C GLY A 25 -4.83 5.27 5.10
N GLY A 26 -6.00 5.87 4.87
CA GLY A 26 -7.28 5.29 5.32
C GLY A 26 -7.77 4.08 4.51
N ASN A 27 -7.42 4.02 3.21
CA ASN A 27 -7.83 2.91 2.33
C ASN A 27 -6.82 1.77 2.26
N MET A 28 -5.55 2.01 2.57
CA MET A 28 -4.50 0.98 2.53
C MET A 28 -4.67 -0.06 3.64
N MET A 29 -5.17 0.37 4.81
CA MET A 29 -5.50 -0.50 5.95
C MET A 29 -6.67 -1.47 5.69
N ARG A 30 -7.49 -1.26 4.65
CA ARG A 30 -8.55 -2.20 4.25
C ARG A 30 -8.10 -3.20 3.17
N ALA A 31 -7.16 -2.83 2.31
CA ALA A 31 -6.60 -3.73 1.29
C ALA A 31 -5.72 -4.83 1.90
N GLY A 32 -5.05 -4.55 3.03
CA GLY A 32 -4.24 -5.53 3.78
C GLY A 32 -5.01 -6.77 4.27
N ARG A 33 -6.34 -6.74 4.25
CA ARG A 33 -7.20 -7.86 4.63
C ARG A 33 -7.57 -8.79 3.46
N MET A 34 -7.19 -8.48 2.22
CA MET A 34 -7.61 -9.25 1.04
C MET A 34 -6.57 -10.25 0.51
N LEU A 35 -5.27 -10.07 0.79
CA LEU A 35 -4.29 -11.15 0.60
C LEU A 35 -4.25 -11.96 1.89
N ALA A 36 -4.69 -13.21 1.83
CA ALA A 36 -4.59 -14.09 2.98
C ALA A 36 -3.11 -14.23 3.36
N GLN A 37 -2.82 -14.46 4.64
CA GLN A 37 -1.44 -14.68 5.10
C GLN A 37 -0.76 -15.87 4.37
N GLY A 38 -1.55 -16.81 3.84
CA GLY A 38 -1.07 -17.87 2.96
C GLY A 38 -0.58 -17.36 1.60
N ASP A 39 -1.30 -16.43 0.98
CA ASP A 39 -0.95 -15.84 -0.31
C ASP A 39 0.39 -15.11 -0.23
N LEU A 40 0.59 -14.32 0.84
CA LEU A 40 1.85 -13.58 1.02
C LEU A 40 3.06 -14.51 1.18
N ARG A 41 2.91 -15.64 1.88
CA ARG A 41 3.98 -16.65 2.03
C ARG A 41 4.41 -17.19 0.67
N LEU A 42 3.44 -17.59 -0.14
CA LEU A 42 3.70 -18.17 -1.43
C LEU A 42 4.30 -17.15 -2.42
N ILE A 43 3.77 -15.93 -2.41
CA ILE A 43 4.30 -14.84 -3.24
C ILE A 43 5.73 -14.50 -2.83
N ALA A 44 6.01 -14.37 -1.52
CA ALA A 44 7.35 -14.07 -1.04
C ALA A 44 8.35 -15.16 -1.46
N LEU A 45 7.96 -16.44 -1.33
CA LEU A 45 8.78 -17.56 -1.77
C LEU A 45 9.02 -17.55 -3.29
N ALA A 46 7.98 -17.29 -4.09
CA ALA A 46 8.09 -17.19 -5.55
C ALA A 46 9.02 -16.04 -5.97
N LEU A 47 8.94 -14.88 -5.32
CA LEU A 47 9.83 -13.74 -5.59
C LEU A 47 11.29 -14.06 -5.26
N ILE A 48 11.55 -14.83 -4.19
CA ILE A 48 12.90 -15.28 -3.82
C ILE A 48 13.41 -16.37 -4.78
N ALA A 49 12.49 -17.14 -5.39
CA ALA A 49 12.83 -18.16 -6.39
C ALA A 49 13.41 -17.55 -7.68
N GLU A 50 12.89 -16.38 -8.07
CA GLU A 50 13.37 -15.61 -9.24
C GLU A 50 14.82 -15.14 -9.02
N GLN A 51 15.11 -14.61 -7.83
CA GLN A 51 16.43 -14.15 -7.43
C GLN A 51 16.50 -13.99 -5.91
N PRO A 52 17.69 -14.08 -5.29
CA PRO A 52 17.88 -13.72 -3.89
C PRO A 52 17.39 -12.30 -3.60
N ARG A 53 16.71 -12.10 -2.46
CA ARG A 53 16.11 -10.80 -2.09
C ARG A 53 16.24 -10.51 -0.60
N HIS A 54 16.33 -9.23 -0.26
CA HIS A 54 16.11 -8.75 1.09
C HIS A 54 14.61 -8.55 1.38
N GLY A 55 14.21 -8.59 2.65
CA GLY A 55 12.80 -8.43 3.03
C GLY A 55 12.18 -7.09 2.58
N TYR A 56 12.94 -6.00 2.58
CA TYR A 56 12.44 -4.71 2.09
C TYR A 56 12.21 -4.68 0.57
N GLU A 57 12.93 -5.51 -0.19
CA GLU A 57 12.78 -5.59 -1.65
C GLU A 57 11.50 -6.32 -2.01
N ILE A 58 11.10 -7.31 -1.23
CA ILE A 58 9.81 -7.98 -1.37
C ILE A 58 8.66 -6.97 -1.17
N ILE A 59 8.76 -6.09 -0.17
CA ILE A 59 7.79 -5.00 0.03
C ILE A 59 7.71 -4.11 -1.22
N LYS A 60 8.87 -3.64 -1.71
CA LYS A 60 8.94 -2.75 -2.88
C LYS A 60 8.37 -3.39 -4.14
N VAL A 61 8.75 -4.63 -4.43
CA VAL A 61 8.29 -5.36 -5.63
C VAL A 61 6.77 -5.55 -5.60
N LEU A 62 6.19 -5.83 -4.42
CA LEU A 62 4.73 -5.98 -4.29
C LEU A 62 4.00 -4.65 -4.47
N GLU A 63 4.57 -3.57 -3.95
CA GLU A 63 4.06 -2.21 -4.19
C GLU A 63 4.09 -1.86 -5.67
N GLU A 64 5.22 -2.10 -6.34
CA GLU A 64 5.39 -1.82 -7.77
C GLU A 64 4.45 -2.65 -8.64
N LYS A 65 4.38 -3.98 -8.44
CA LYS A 65 3.50 -4.87 -9.21
C LYS A 65 2.02 -4.54 -9.03
N THR A 66 1.63 -3.93 -7.92
CA THR A 66 0.24 -3.51 -7.66
C THR A 66 -0.01 -2.04 -7.96
N ALA A 67 0.93 -1.35 -8.62
CA ALA A 67 0.85 0.08 -8.90
C ALA A 67 0.54 0.90 -7.62
N GLY A 68 1.22 0.59 -6.52
CA GLY A 68 1.06 1.25 -5.22
C GLY A 68 -0.26 0.94 -4.50
N TRP A 69 -1.07 0.01 -5.00
CA TRP A 69 -2.33 -0.37 -4.35
C TRP A 69 -2.11 -1.19 -3.08
N TYR A 70 -1.07 -2.04 -3.06
CA TYR A 70 -0.73 -2.87 -1.92
C TYR A 70 0.77 -2.84 -1.63
N SER A 71 1.12 -2.40 -0.43
CA SER A 71 2.47 -2.44 0.10
C SER A 71 2.38 -3.12 1.48
N PRO A 72 2.87 -4.36 1.62
CA PRO A 72 2.77 -5.07 2.90
C PRO A 72 3.68 -4.42 3.93
N SER A 73 3.21 -4.33 5.17
CA SER A 73 4.01 -3.75 6.23
C SER A 73 5.19 -4.67 6.60
N PRO A 74 6.31 -4.10 7.09
CA PRO A 74 7.38 -4.87 7.72
C PRO A 74 6.87 -5.89 8.74
N GLY A 75 5.86 -5.52 9.54
CA GLY A 75 5.29 -6.37 10.58
C GLY A 75 4.58 -7.63 10.08
N ILE A 76 4.31 -7.75 8.77
CA ILE A 76 3.76 -8.97 8.17
C ILE A 76 4.82 -9.68 7.31
N VAL A 77 5.67 -8.92 6.60
CA VAL A 77 6.72 -9.51 5.74
C VAL A 77 7.79 -10.23 6.55
N TYR A 78 8.32 -9.62 7.61
CA TYR A 78 9.42 -10.24 8.37
C TYR A 78 8.98 -11.54 9.07
N PRO A 79 7.82 -11.61 9.75
CA PRO A 79 7.33 -12.89 10.27
C PRO A 79 7.07 -13.93 9.19
N THR A 80 6.63 -13.50 8.00
CA THR A 80 6.46 -14.40 6.85
C THR A 80 7.80 -15.00 6.41
N LEU A 81 8.86 -14.20 6.35
CA LEU A 81 10.20 -14.65 5.99
C LEU A 81 10.81 -15.56 7.06
N THR A 82 10.61 -15.24 8.34
CA THR A 82 10.99 -16.12 9.46
C THR A 82 10.31 -17.48 9.33
N TYR A 83 9.01 -17.52 9.01
CA TYR A 83 8.31 -18.78 8.79
C TYR A 83 8.91 -19.58 7.62
N LEU A 84 9.21 -18.94 6.49
CA LEU A 84 9.80 -19.61 5.33
C LEU A 84 11.21 -20.15 5.64
N GLU A 85 11.99 -19.43 6.45
CA GLU A 85 13.31 -19.85 6.94
C GLU A 85 13.18 -21.07 7.88
N GLU A 86 12.28 -21.01 8.86
CA GLU A 86 12.02 -22.10 9.81
C GLU A 86 11.44 -23.35 9.15
N ALA A 87 10.62 -23.18 8.11
CA ALA A 87 10.08 -24.28 7.31
C ALA A 87 11.10 -24.89 6.33
N GLY A 88 12.30 -24.31 6.23
CA GLY A 88 13.38 -24.79 5.36
C GLY A 88 13.20 -24.47 3.88
N TYR A 89 12.28 -23.57 3.51
CA TYR A 89 12.05 -23.17 2.11
C TYR A 89 13.03 -22.10 1.61
N VAL A 90 13.65 -21.37 2.53
CA VAL A 90 14.69 -20.39 2.23
C VAL A 90 15.82 -20.47 3.25
N THR A 91 17.02 -20.06 2.84
CA THR A 91 18.13 -19.75 3.74
C THR A 91 18.27 -18.24 3.88
N ALA A 92 18.82 -17.78 5.01
CA ALA A 92 19.13 -16.38 5.22
C ALA A 92 20.62 -16.18 5.55
N ALA A 93 21.32 -15.43 4.70
CA ALA A 93 22.70 -15.02 4.94
C ALA A 93 22.74 -13.57 5.46
N ALA A 94 23.60 -13.29 6.43
CA ALA A 94 23.82 -11.92 6.88
C ALA A 94 24.65 -11.16 5.85
N GLU A 95 24.13 -10.02 5.40
CA GLU A 95 24.80 -9.09 4.50
C GLU A 95 24.77 -7.70 5.16
N GLY A 96 25.83 -7.40 5.92
CA GLY A 96 25.88 -6.23 6.79
C GLY A 96 24.78 -6.26 7.85
N ALA A 97 23.89 -5.27 7.85
CA ALA A 97 22.79 -5.16 8.80
C ALA A 97 21.49 -5.85 8.34
N LYS A 98 21.48 -6.47 7.15
CA LYS A 98 20.28 -7.06 6.54
C LYS A 98 20.49 -8.55 6.27
N LYS A 99 19.39 -9.30 6.20
CA LYS A 99 19.39 -10.70 5.75
C LYS A 99 19.09 -10.77 4.26
N LEU A 100 19.90 -11.51 3.49
CA LEU A 100 19.62 -11.91 2.12
C LEU A 100 18.98 -13.29 2.13
N TYR A 101 17.76 -13.41 1.60
CA TYR A 101 17.04 -14.67 1.54
C TYR A 101 17.25 -15.33 0.19
N THR A 102 17.57 -16.62 0.20
CA THR A 102 17.82 -17.45 -0.99
C THR A 102 16.99 -18.72 -0.92
N ILE A 103 16.36 -19.12 -2.03
CA ILE A 103 15.51 -20.31 -2.07
C ILE A 103 16.33 -21.60 -1.89
N THR A 104 15.74 -22.60 -1.22
CA THR A 104 16.28 -23.98 -1.11
C THR A 104 15.68 -24.92 -2.14
N ASP A 105 16.21 -26.14 -2.25
CA ASP A 105 15.64 -27.17 -3.12
C ASP A 105 14.23 -27.58 -2.63
N GLU A 106 14.01 -27.62 -1.31
CA GLU A 106 12.70 -27.85 -0.71
C GLU A 106 11.72 -26.71 -1.05
N GLY A 107 12.18 -25.46 -1.04
CA GLY A 107 11.39 -24.31 -1.46
C GLY A 107 11.00 -24.36 -2.93
N ARG A 108 11.91 -24.79 -3.81
CA ARG A 108 11.63 -25.00 -5.24
C ARG A 108 10.60 -26.10 -5.44
N ALA A 109 10.78 -27.25 -4.80
CA ALA A 109 9.82 -28.35 -4.85
C ALA A 109 8.43 -27.93 -4.34
N TYR A 110 8.38 -27.10 -3.30
CA TYR A 110 7.12 -26.55 -2.79
C TYR A 110 6.42 -25.64 -3.80
N ILE A 111 7.15 -24.77 -4.50
CA ILE A 111 6.58 -23.96 -5.60
C ILE A 111 6.04 -24.86 -6.71
N ASP A 112 6.82 -25.85 -7.14
CA ASP A 112 6.43 -26.73 -8.25
C ASP A 112 5.19 -27.57 -7.89
N ALA A 113 5.10 -28.07 -6.66
CA ALA A 113 3.92 -28.80 -6.17
C ALA A 113 2.67 -27.92 -6.05
N ASN A 114 2.83 -26.59 -5.94
CA ASN A 114 1.74 -25.63 -5.79
C ASN A 114 1.64 -24.68 -6.99
N ARG A 115 2.20 -25.05 -8.15
CA ARG A 115 2.37 -24.16 -9.30
C ARG A 115 1.07 -23.47 -9.70
N ASP A 116 -0.01 -24.22 -9.87
CA ASP A 116 -1.31 -23.66 -10.27
C ASP A 116 -1.80 -22.59 -9.29
N PHE A 117 -1.54 -22.79 -7.99
CA PHE A 117 -1.91 -21.83 -6.95
C PHE A 117 -0.98 -20.61 -6.94
N VAL A 118 0.32 -20.81 -7.15
CA VAL A 118 1.30 -19.71 -7.32
C VAL A 118 0.87 -18.83 -8.50
N GLU A 119 0.61 -19.44 -9.66
CA GLU A 119 0.18 -18.76 -10.88
C GLU A 119 -1.12 -17.99 -10.63
N ALA A 120 -2.15 -18.61 -10.07
CA ALA A 120 -3.42 -17.96 -9.77
C ALA A 120 -3.28 -16.75 -8.83
N VAL A 121 -2.40 -16.83 -7.81
CA VAL A 121 -2.15 -15.71 -6.89
C VAL A 121 -1.40 -14.57 -7.60
N LEU A 122 -0.40 -14.88 -8.42
CA LEU A 122 0.36 -13.89 -9.18
C LEU A 122 -0.52 -13.21 -10.24
N GLU A 123 -1.37 -13.95 -10.94
CA GLU A 123 -2.35 -13.42 -11.89
C GLU A 123 -3.32 -12.45 -11.22
N ARG A 124 -3.84 -12.82 -10.04
CA ARG A 124 -4.71 -11.95 -9.25
C ARG A 124 -4.01 -10.65 -8.89
N LEU A 125 -2.75 -10.73 -8.47
CA LEU A 125 -1.94 -9.55 -8.12
C LEU A 125 -1.74 -8.64 -9.34
N ALA A 126 -1.40 -9.21 -10.50
CA ALA A 126 -1.22 -8.48 -11.75
C ALA A 126 -2.52 -7.82 -12.22
N ALA A 127 -3.64 -8.53 -12.19
CA ALA A 127 -4.95 -7.99 -12.57
C ALA A 127 -5.36 -6.79 -11.71
N ILE A 128 -5.04 -6.81 -10.41
CA ILE A 128 -5.25 -5.66 -9.53
C ILE A 128 -4.37 -4.48 -9.95
N GLY A 129 -3.06 -4.73 -10.17
CA GLY A 129 -2.13 -3.70 -10.63
C GLY A 129 -2.58 -3.04 -11.93
N GLU A 130 -3.00 -3.83 -12.93
CA GLU A 130 -3.52 -3.32 -14.19
C GLU A 130 -4.81 -2.51 -14.02
N LYS A 131 -5.74 -2.98 -13.18
CA LYS A 131 -7.00 -2.27 -12.91
C LYS A 131 -6.71 -0.92 -12.24
N VAL A 132 -5.77 -0.88 -11.31
CA VAL A 132 -5.35 0.36 -10.61
C VAL A 132 -4.64 1.29 -11.57
N ALA A 133 -3.70 0.80 -12.38
CA ALA A 133 -3.02 1.59 -13.39
C ALA A 133 -3.99 2.13 -14.45
N ARG A 134 -5.00 1.34 -14.86
CA ARG A 134 -6.08 1.80 -15.76
C ARG A 134 -6.92 2.89 -15.10
N MET A 135 -7.29 2.71 -13.83
CA MET A 135 -8.04 3.69 -13.06
C MET A 135 -7.24 5.00 -12.99
N ARG A 136 -5.96 4.93 -12.61
CA ARG A 136 -5.04 6.07 -12.58
C ARG A 136 -4.93 6.79 -13.92
N ARG A 137 -4.77 6.06 -15.03
CA ARG A 137 -4.76 6.65 -16.38
C ARG A 137 -6.09 7.33 -16.75
N ARG A 138 -7.22 6.76 -16.33
CA ARG A 138 -8.57 7.29 -16.65
C ARG A 138 -8.94 8.49 -15.79
N PHE A 139 -8.46 8.54 -14.55
CA PHE A 139 -8.80 9.58 -13.57
C PHE A 139 -7.65 10.59 -13.32
N GLY A 140 -6.51 10.43 -14.02
CA GLY A 140 -5.34 11.31 -13.96
C GLY A 140 -4.39 10.96 -12.81
N GLU A 141 -3.15 10.57 -13.14
CA GLU A 141 -2.02 10.58 -12.22
C GLU A 141 -1.59 12.03 -11.99
N ASP A 142 -2.14 12.70 -10.97
CA ASP A 142 -1.54 13.87 -10.30
C ASP A 142 -2.42 14.38 -9.13
N ASP A 143 -2.46 13.64 -8.01
CA ASP A 143 -2.91 14.24 -6.72
C ASP A 143 -1.74 14.82 -5.91
N GLU A 144 -0.56 14.99 -6.54
CA GLU A 144 0.56 15.70 -5.95
C GLU A 144 1.06 16.89 -6.79
N ARG A 145 1.01 16.84 -8.13
CA ARG A 145 1.41 17.98 -8.99
C ARG A 145 0.25 18.93 -9.34
N ARG A 146 -0.99 18.55 -9.04
CA ARG A 146 -2.20 19.37 -9.21
C ARG A 146 -2.97 19.53 -7.91
N ALA A 147 -2.26 19.76 -6.80
CA ALA A 147 -2.92 20.21 -5.58
C ALA A 147 -3.65 21.52 -5.88
N MET A 148 -4.99 21.47 -5.89
CA MET A 148 -5.81 22.67 -5.98
C MET A 148 -5.35 23.64 -4.89
N PRO A 149 -5.02 24.91 -5.21
CA PRO A 149 -4.65 25.88 -4.21
C PRO A 149 -5.65 25.87 -3.05
N PRO A 150 -5.22 26.06 -1.79
CA PRO A 150 -6.10 25.93 -0.62
C PRO A 150 -7.46 26.63 -0.77
N LEU A 151 -7.45 27.80 -1.41
CA LEU A 151 -8.65 28.59 -1.70
C LEU A 151 -9.61 27.91 -2.70
N VAL A 152 -9.08 27.30 -3.76
CA VAL A 152 -9.90 26.61 -4.78
C VAL A 152 -10.52 25.34 -4.17
N ARG A 153 -9.77 24.61 -3.35
CA ARG A 153 -10.28 23.45 -2.61
C ARG A 153 -11.36 23.84 -1.61
N ALA A 154 -11.18 24.93 -0.86
CA ALA A 154 -12.19 25.44 0.06
C ALA A 154 -13.48 25.86 -0.69
N ALA A 155 -13.33 26.51 -1.85
CA ALA A 155 -14.46 26.91 -2.68
C ALA A 155 -15.28 25.70 -3.21
N LEU A 156 -14.60 24.66 -3.70
CA LEU A 156 -15.26 23.42 -4.13
C LEU A 156 -15.92 22.68 -2.95
N GLY A 157 -15.30 22.71 -1.77
CA GLY A 157 -15.89 22.17 -0.54
C GLY A 157 -17.21 22.86 -0.17
N ASN A 158 -17.22 24.19 -0.16
CA ASN A 158 -18.43 24.98 0.09
C ASN A 158 -19.52 24.70 -0.97
N LEU A 159 -19.15 24.71 -2.25
CA LEU A 159 -20.06 24.41 -3.36
C LEU A 159 -20.73 23.03 -3.18
N ARG A 160 -19.96 22.00 -2.80
CA ARG A 160 -20.48 20.66 -2.53
C ARG A 160 -21.46 20.67 -1.35
N GLU A 161 -21.14 21.36 -0.27
CA GLU A 161 -22.01 21.46 0.91
C GLU A 161 -23.35 22.15 0.58
N VAL A 162 -23.30 23.26 -0.16
CA VAL A 162 -24.51 23.99 -0.58
C VAL A 162 -25.35 23.16 -1.54
N ALA A 163 -24.72 22.49 -2.51
CA ALA A 163 -25.42 21.61 -3.44
C ALA A 163 -26.12 20.47 -2.69
N ALA A 164 -25.43 19.80 -1.76
CA ALA A 164 -26.00 18.72 -0.96
C ALA A 164 -27.21 19.21 -0.13
N LYS A 165 -27.07 20.32 0.62
CA LYS A 165 -28.18 20.91 1.38
C LYS A 165 -29.38 21.26 0.51
N ARG A 166 -29.14 21.73 -0.72
CA ARG A 166 -30.20 22.10 -1.65
C ARG A 166 -30.96 20.88 -2.17
N LEU A 167 -30.23 19.79 -2.47
CA LEU A 167 -30.82 18.51 -2.92
C LEU A 167 -31.57 17.82 -1.78
N ASP A 168 -31.06 17.88 -0.55
CA ASP A 168 -31.75 17.34 0.63
C ASP A 168 -33.06 18.08 0.93
N ALA A 169 -33.10 19.40 0.66
CA ALA A 169 -34.29 20.22 0.90
C ALA A 169 -35.32 20.16 -0.24
N ASP A 170 -34.93 19.74 -1.45
CA ASP A 170 -35.76 19.78 -2.65
C ASP A 170 -35.25 18.80 -3.70
N ALA A 171 -35.99 17.70 -3.86
CA ALA A 171 -35.67 16.64 -4.80
C ALA A 171 -35.73 17.10 -6.27
N GLU A 172 -36.43 18.20 -6.58
CA GLU A 172 -36.49 18.75 -7.95
C GLU A 172 -35.33 19.71 -8.24
N ALA A 173 -34.51 20.06 -7.24
CA ALA A 173 -33.41 21.00 -7.42
C ALA A 173 -32.23 20.44 -8.23
N GLU A 174 -32.20 19.13 -8.51
CA GLU A 174 -31.10 18.47 -9.22
C GLU A 174 -30.79 19.10 -10.57
N ALA A 175 -31.81 19.29 -11.42
CA ALA A 175 -31.62 19.88 -12.74
C ALA A 175 -30.99 21.28 -12.65
N LYS A 176 -31.42 22.09 -11.67
CA LYS A 176 -30.93 23.44 -11.45
C LYS A 176 -29.51 23.47 -10.89
N VAL A 177 -29.16 22.54 -10.00
CA VAL A 177 -27.78 22.37 -9.51
C VAL A 177 -26.87 21.99 -10.67
N VAL A 178 -27.24 21.02 -11.50
CA VAL A 178 -26.46 20.61 -12.69
C VAL A 178 -26.26 21.78 -13.65
N GLU A 179 -27.31 22.56 -13.94
CA GLU A 179 -27.22 23.74 -14.81
C GLU A 179 -26.20 24.76 -14.31
N VAL A 180 -26.26 25.11 -13.01
CA VAL A 180 -25.34 26.07 -12.38
C VAL A 180 -23.90 25.56 -12.46
N LEU A 181 -23.65 24.28 -12.17
CA LEU A 181 -22.32 23.69 -12.25
C LEU A 181 -21.78 23.65 -13.68
N ALA A 182 -22.63 23.32 -14.65
CA ALA A 182 -22.27 23.31 -16.06
C ALA A 182 -21.89 24.71 -16.56
N ARG A 183 -22.63 25.74 -16.13
CA ARG A 183 -22.32 27.13 -16.42
C ARG A 183 -20.98 27.55 -15.82
N ALA A 184 -20.74 27.27 -14.54
CA ALA A 184 -19.48 27.59 -13.88
C ALA A 184 -18.28 26.92 -14.58
N ALA A 185 -18.43 25.67 -15.01
CA ALA A 185 -17.41 24.97 -15.79
C ALA A 185 -17.16 25.60 -17.17
N ALA A 186 -18.20 26.09 -17.84
CA ALA A 186 -18.08 26.78 -19.13
C ALA A 186 -17.38 28.15 -19.00
N GLU A 187 -17.62 28.87 -17.91
CA GLU A 187 -16.94 30.13 -17.61
C GLU A 187 -15.46 29.90 -17.29
N LEU A 188 -15.13 28.89 -16.47
CA LEU A 188 -13.73 28.53 -16.17
C LEU A 188 -12.94 28.05 -17.38
N LYS A 189 -13.58 27.49 -18.40
CA LYS A 189 -12.93 27.11 -19.67
C LYS A 189 -12.55 28.31 -20.54
N LYS A 190 -13.16 29.48 -20.29
CA LYS A 190 -12.95 30.72 -21.06
C LYS A 190 -12.00 31.70 -20.36
N ALA A 191 -11.72 31.47 -19.07
CA ALA A 191 -10.81 32.25 -18.23
C ALA A 191 -9.36 31.78 -18.39
#